data_AF-A0A5P1FCV9-F1
#
_entry.id   AF-A0A5P1FCV9-F1
#
_cell.length_a   1.000
_cell.length_b   1.000
_cell.length_c   1.000
_cell.angle_alpha   90.00
_cell.angle_beta   90.00
_cell.angle_gamma   90.00
#
_symmetry.space_group_name_H-M   'P 1'
#
loop_
_entity.id
_entity.type
_entity.pdbx_description
1 polymer ?
#
loop_
_entity_poly.entity_id
_entity_poly.type
_entity_poly.pdbx_seq_one_letter_code
_entity_poly.pdbx_strand_id
1 'polypeptide(L)'
;MDSARSWFQKFQPRDKMKPGVSGATKNKESESFQKPPIDEAPSNITKQKVAAAKQYIENHYKTQMKSLQDRKERRWILERKLADAEVTEEEQSNLLKYLEQKETEYMRLQRHKMGVDDFELLTIIGRGAFGEVRLCREKTTGHVYAMKKLKKSEMLRRGQVEHVKAERNLLAEVDSACIVKLYCSFQDDEFLYLIMEYLPGGDMMTLLMRKDTLTEDEARFYVGQTVLAIESIHKHNYIHRDIKPDNLLLDRNGHMKLSDFGLCKPLDSSSFPNLSEPEYAVGRNVTPTSNSDKRFSSPAPRRTQQEQLLHWQKNRRTLVRQILSLFILSLS
;
A
#
# COMPACT_ATOMS: atom_id res chain seq x y z
N MET A 1 4.93 -9.48 -36.75
CA MET A 1 4.94 -9.90 -35.33
C MET A 1 6.37 -10.00 -34.77
N ASP A 2 7.26 -9.05 -35.10
CA ASP A 2 8.70 -9.35 -35.26
C ASP A 2 9.64 -8.36 -34.56
N SER A 3 9.63 -8.34 -33.23
CA SER A 3 10.60 -7.55 -32.44
C SER A 3 11.23 -8.32 -31.26
N ALA A 4 10.97 -9.62 -31.14
CA ALA A 4 11.33 -10.45 -29.98
C ALA A 4 12.56 -11.37 -30.16
N ARG A 5 13.30 -11.25 -31.27
CA ARG A 5 14.43 -12.16 -31.61
C ARG A 5 15.85 -11.57 -31.50
N SER A 6 16.00 -10.26 -31.31
CA SER A 6 17.32 -9.60 -31.40
C SER A 6 18.22 -9.77 -30.16
N TRP A 7 17.69 -10.12 -28.99
CA TRP A 7 18.43 -10.07 -27.72
C TRP A 7 19.29 -11.31 -27.39
N PHE A 8 19.01 -12.47 -27.99
CA PHE A 8 19.58 -13.76 -27.54
C PHE A 8 20.92 -14.17 -28.19
N GLN A 9 21.46 -13.39 -29.13
CA GLN A 9 22.71 -13.74 -29.83
C GLN A 9 24.00 -13.19 -29.19
N LYS A 10 23.94 -12.50 -28.05
CA LYS A 10 25.10 -11.80 -27.46
C LYS A 10 25.95 -12.63 -26.47
N PHE A 11 25.59 -13.89 -26.22
CA PHE A 11 26.35 -14.81 -25.35
C PHE A 11 26.67 -16.13 -26.06
N GLN A 12 27.76 -16.13 -26.84
CA GLN A 12 28.51 -17.33 -27.21
C GLN A 12 30.01 -17.06 -27.07
N PRO A 13 30.76 -17.88 -26.31
CA PRO A 13 32.22 -17.85 -26.36
C PRO A 13 32.74 -18.20 -27.76
N ARG A 14 33.82 -17.55 -28.19
CA ARG A 14 34.54 -17.90 -29.43
C ARG A 14 35.89 -18.50 -29.09
N ASP A 15 36.05 -19.79 -29.34
CA ASP A 15 37.36 -20.46 -29.31
C ASP A 15 38.27 -19.98 -30.44
N LYS A 16 39.57 -19.82 -30.13
CA LYS A 16 40.67 -19.74 -31.08
C LYS A 16 41.96 -20.32 -30.47
N MET A 17 42.74 -21.06 -31.26
CA MET A 17 43.96 -21.74 -30.81
C MET A 17 45.23 -21.16 -31.45
N LYS A 18 46.23 -20.82 -30.60
CA LYS A 18 47.71 -21.08 -30.67
C LYS A 18 48.53 -20.83 -31.98
N PRO A 19 49.88 -20.91 -31.97
CA PRO A 19 50.89 -21.12 -30.88
C PRO A 19 51.44 -19.78 -30.33
N GLY A 20 52.50 -19.67 -29.49
CA GLY A 20 53.39 -20.65 -28.82
C GLY A 20 53.98 -20.01 -27.53
N VAL A 21 55.24 -20.18 -27.07
CA VAL A 21 56.42 -20.98 -27.43
C VAL A 21 57.22 -21.30 -26.12
N SER A 22 57.93 -22.44 -26.07
CA SER A 22 58.93 -22.94 -25.09
C SER A 22 59.03 -22.42 -23.62
N GLY A 23 58.97 -23.34 -22.65
CA GLY A 23 59.48 -23.18 -21.28
C GLY A 23 59.28 -24.46 -20.43
N ALA A 24 60.26 -24.86 -19.62
CA ALA A 24 60.19 -26.03 -18.71
C ALA A 24 59.66 -25.61 -17.30
N THR A 25 59.29 -26.47 -16.34
CA THR A 25 59.77 -27.84 -16.01
C THR A 25 58.72 -28.64 -15.18
N LYS A 26 58.89 -29.97 -15.12
CA LYS A 26 58.28 -30.99 -14.22
C LYS A 26 57.40 -30.50 -13.04
N ASN A 27 56.22 -31.11 -12.88
CA ASN A 27 56.08 -32.28 -11.98
C ASN A 27 54.80 -33.09 -12.25
N LYS A 28 54.71 -34.29 -11.66
CA LYS A 28 53.50 -35.13 -11.65
C LYS A 28 52.68 -34.82 -10.39
N GLU A 29 51.36 -34.74 -10.52
CA GLU A 29 50.46 -35.30 -9.52
C GLU A 29 49.13 -35.71 -10.17
N SER A 30 48.41 -36.67 -9.59
CA SER A 30 47.25 -37.31 -10.19
C SER A 30 45.96 -36.91 -9.49
N GLU A 31 45.34 -35.82 -9.93
CA GLU A 31 44.02 -35.42 -9.44
C GLU A 31 42.89 -35.96 -10.32
N SER A 32 41.77 -36.24 -9.67
CA SER A 32 40.60 -36.91 -10.26
C SER A 32 39.72 -35.95 -11.04
N PHE A 33 39.08 -36.43 -12.11
CA PHE A 33 37.97 -35.75 -12.77
C PHE A 33 36.75 -35.67 -11.83
N GLN A 34 36.72 -34.67 -10.95
CA GLN A 34 35.49 -34.29 -10.27
C GLN A 34 34.51 -33.70 -11.28
N LYS A 35 33.30 -34.25 -11.33
CA LYS A 35 32.18 -33.66 -12.07
C LYS A 35 31.81 -32.31 -11.42
N PRO A 36 31.34 -31.32 -12.18
CA PRO A 36 30.80 -30.09 -11.58
C PRO A 36 29.65 -30.45 -10.62
N PRO A 37 29.56 -29.81 -9.43
CA PRO A 37 28.47 -30.06 -8.49
C PRO A 37 27.10 -29.78 -9.12
N ILE A 38 26.16 -30.71 -8.89
CA ILE A 38 24.76 -30.57 -9.30
C ILE A 38 23.98 -30.00 -8.12
N ASP A 39 23.14 -29.00 -8.40
CA ASP A 39 22.16 -28.38 -7.49
C ASP A 39 22.67 -27.95 -6.10
N GLU A 40 23.47 -26.87 -6.06
CA GLU A 40 23.39 -25.97 -4.90
C GLU A 40 21.98 -25.37 -4.83
N ALA A 41 21.18 -25.84 -3.87
CA ALA A 41 19.80 -25.41 -3.72
C ALA A 41 19.74 -23.88 -3.50
N PRO A 42 19.00 -23.12 -4.33
CA PRO A 42 19.13 -21.65 -4.39
C PRO A 42 18.89 -21.00 -3.03
N SER A 43 19.67 -19.96 -2.72
CA SER A 43 19.64 -19.29 -1.40
C SER A 43 18.24 -18.88 -0.99
N ASN A 44 17.96 -18.79 0.32
CA ASN A 44 16.63 -18.38 0.79
C ASN A 44 16.26 -16.95 0.32
N ILE A 45 17.24 -16.06 0.13
CA ILE A 45 17.06 -14.75 -0.50
C ILE A 45 16.64 -14.92 -1.97
N THR A 46 17.32 -15.78 -2.73
CA THR A 46 16.98 -16.09 -4.13
C THR A 46 15.56 -16.68 -4.24
N LYS A 47 15.19 -17.61 -3.36
CA LYS A 47 13.85 -18.21 -3.29
C LYS A 47 12.78 -17.15 -3.01
N GLN A 48 13.02 -16.24 -2.06
CA GLN A 48 12.10 -15.13 -1.77
C GLN A 48 11.97 -14.15 -2.95
N LYS A 49 13.08 -13.78 -3.60
CA LYS A 49 13.08 -12.93 -4.81
C LYS A 49 12.28 -13.57 -5.94
N VAL A 50 12.46 -14.87 -6.20
CA VAL A 50 11.70 -15.62 -7.22
C VAL A 50 10.21 -15.71 -6.86
N ALA A 51 9.86 -15.96 -5.60
CA ALA A 51 8.47 -15.98 -5.16
C ALA A 51 7.78 -14.61 -5.31
N ALA A 52 8.45 -13.53 -4.92
CA ALA A 52 7.95 -12.16 -5.09
C ALA A 52 7.80 -11.77 -6.57
N ALA A 53 8.79 -12.12 -7.41
CA ALA A 53 8.73 -11.87 -8.86
C ALA A 53 7.59 -12.67 -9.52
N LYS A 54 7.42 -13.95 -9.20
CA LYS A 54 6.30 -14.79 -9.68
C LYS A 54 4.96 -14.19 -9.28
N GLN A 55 4.79 -13.82 -8.01
CA GLN A 55 3.56 -13.22 -7.51
C GLN A 55 3.27 -11.85 -8.16
N TYR A 56 4.30 -11.03 -8.43
CA TYR A 56 4.17 -9.79 -9.18
C TYR A 56 3.68 -10.04 -10.61
N ILE A 57 4.35 -10.93 -11.34
CA ILE A 57 4.01 -11.28 -12.74
C ILE A 57 2.59 -11.84 -12.83
N GLU A 58 2.22 -12.79 -11.97
CA GLU A 58 0.86 -13.34 -11.92
C GLU A 58 -0.19 -12.26 -11.65
N ASN A 59 0.02 -11.41 -10.64
CA ASN A 59 -0.92 -10.33 -10.33
C ASN A 59 -1.00 -9.31 -11.47
N HIS A 60 0.12 -8.99 -12.13
CA HIS A 60 0.15 -8.08 -13.28
C HIS A 60 -0.69 -8.60 -14.43
N TYR A 61 -0.51 -9.88 -14.84
CA TYR A 61 -1.32 -10.48 -15.89
C TYR A 61 -2.79 -10.67 -15.48
N LYS A 62 -3.08 -11.06 -14.22
CA LYS A 62 -4.46 -11.13 -13.69
C LYS A 62 -5.16 -9.77 -13.76
N THR A 63 -4.48 -8.67 -13.40
CA THR A 63 -5.03 -7.30 -13.50
C THR A 63 -5.18 -6.84 -14.96
N GLN A 64 -4.20 -7.10 -15.83
CA GLN A 64 -4.33 -6.77 -17.26
C GLN A 64 -5.49 -7.53 -17.91
N MET A 65 -5.61 -8.83 -17.67
CA MET A 65 -6.66 -9.66 -18.26
C MET A 65 -8.05 -9.26 -17.76
N LYS A 66 -8.19 -8.93 -16.47
CA LYS A 66 -9.44 -8.34 -15.98
C LYS A 66 -9.74 -7.00 -16.66
N SER A 67 -8.77 -6.10 -16.76
CA SER A 67 -8.98 -4.80 -17.44
C SER A 67 -9.42 -4.98 -18.90
N LEU A 68 -8.83 -5.95 -19.62
CA LEU A 68 -9.25 -6.31 -20.99
C LEU A 68 -10.67 -6.90 -21.05
N GLN A 69 -11.05 -7.74 -20.09
CA GLN A 69 -12.40 -8.30 -20.02
C GLN A 69 -13.44 -7.23 -19.68
N ASP A 70 -13.19 -6.42 -18.65
CA ASP A 70 -14.05 -5.31 -18.23
C ASP A 70 -14.25 -4.29 -19.38
N ARG A 71 -13.25 -4.12 -20.28
CA ARG A 71 -13.35 -3.30 -21.50
C ARG A 71 -14.22 -3.94 -22.59
N LYS A 72 -14.03 -5.23 -22.86
CA LYS A 72 -14.88 -5.98 -23.82
C LYS A 72 -16.34 -5.97 -23.39
N GLU A 73 -16.60 -6.18 -22.10
CA GLU A 73 -17.95 -6.17 -21.52
C GLU A 73 -18.62 -4.80 -21.66
N ARG A 74 -17.91 -3.69 -21.34
CA ARG A 74 -18.46 -2.33 -21.55
C ARG A 74 -18.78 -2.03 -23.02
N ARG A 75 -17.94 -2.47 -23.96
CA ARG A 75 -18.18 -2.32 -25.41
C ARG A 75 -19.41 -3.14 -25.84
N TRP A 76 -19.49 -4.41 -25.44
CA TRP A 76 -20.62 -5.29 -25.74
C TRP A 76 -21.96 -4.79 -25.17
N ILE A 77 -21.96 -4.26 -23.94
CA ILE A 77 -23.16 -3.65 -23.33
C ILE A 77 -23.62 -2.41 -24.12
N LEU A 78 -22.69 -1.61 -24.65
CA LEU A 78 -23.04 -0.48 -25.51
C LEU A 78 -23.57 -0.96 -26.87
N GLU A 79 -22.88 -1.88 -27.54
CA GLU A 79 -23.30 -2.44 -28.83
C GLU A 79 -24.70 -3.05 -28.76
N ARG A 80 -25.01 -3.83 -27.70
CA ARG A 80 -26.37 -4.39 -27.54
C ARG A 80 -27.42 -3.29 -27.36
N LYS A 81 -27.15 -2.27 -26.53
CA LYS A 81 -28.06 -1.13 -26.35
C LYS A 81 -28.27 -0.29 -27.62
N LEU A 82 -27.30 -0.28 -28.53
CA LEU A 82 -27.38 0.38 -29.84
C LEU A 82 -28.01 -0.52 -30.92
N ALA A 83 -28.30 -1.78 -30.63
CA ALA A 83 -29.13 -2.67 -31.44
C ALA A 83 -30.56 -2.79 -30.87
N ASP A 84 -30.72 -2.67 -29.55
CA ASP A 84 -32.00 -2.59 -28.83
C ASP A 84 -32.72 -1.23 -29.07
N ALA A 85 -32.09 -0.27 -29.75
CA ALA A 85 -32.62 1.07 -30.03
C ALA A 85 -32.44 1.45 -31.51
N GLU A 86 -33.47 2.06 -32.11
CA GLU A 86 -33.53 2.45 -33.53
C GLU A 86 -32.74 3.75 -33.81
N VAL A 87 -31.46 3.80 -33.40
CA VAL A 87 -30.53 4.89 -33.70
C VAL A 87 -29.89 4.72 -35.08
N THR A 88 -29.47 5.83 -35.68
CA THR A 88 -28.81 5.81 -37.00
C THR A 88 -27.40 5.22 -36.94
N GLU A 89 -26.90 4.68 -38.06
CA GLU A 89 -25.53 4.14 -38.16
C GLU A 89 -24.46 5.20 -37.82
N GLU A 90 -24.72 6.47 -38.12
CA GLU A 90 -23.82 7.58 -37.78
C GLU A 90 -23.77 7.85 -36.27
N GLU A 91 -24.93 7.88 -35.59
CA GLU A 91 -25.00 7.99 -34.13
C GLU A 91 -24.34 6.78 -33.44
N GLN A 92 -24.59 5.57 -33.94
CA GLN A 92 -23.95 4.34 -33.47
C GLN A 92 -22.41 4.42 -33.61
N SER A 93 -21.92 4.86 -34.77
CA SER A 93 -20.49 5.08 -35.04
C SER A 93 -19.88 6.11 -34.09
N ASN A 94 -20.57 7.22 -33.85
CA ASN A 94 -20.09 8.31 -33.00
C ASN A 94 -20.08 7.94 -31.52
N LEU A 95 -21.08 7.18 -31.03
CA LEU A 95 -21.11 6.67 -29.66
C LEU A 95 -20.03 5.61 -29.40
N LEU A 96 -19.72 4.75 -30.38
CA LEU A 96 -18.60 3.80 -30.30
C LEU A 96 -17.24 4.52 -30.26
N LYS A 97 -17.00 5.49 -31.14
CA LYS A 97 -15.78 6.33 -31.12
C LYS A 97 -15.61 7.05 -29.77
N TYR A 98 -16.69 7.59 -29.22
CA TYR A 98 -16.68 8.25 -27.91
C TYR A 98 -16.30 7.28 -26.78
N LEU A 99 -16.82 6.04 -26.78
CA LEU A 99 -16.40 5.01 -25.83
C LEU A 99 -14.90 4.69 -25.96
N GLU A 100 -14.39 4.52 -27.18
CA GLU A 100 -12.98 4.21 -27.42
C GLU A 100 -12.04 5.35 -27.00
N GLN A 101 -12.46 6.60 -27.21
CA GLN A 101 -11.76 7.78 -26.67
C GLN A 101 -11.76 7.76 -25.14
N LYS A 102 -12.89 7.52 -24.48
CA LYS A 102 -13.00 7.49 -23.01
C LYS A 102 -12.21 6.33 -22.39
N GLU A 103 -12.16 5.17 -23.03
CA GLU A 103 -11.28 4.06 -22.64
C GLU A 103 -9.80 4.43 -22.79
N THR A 104 -9.42 5.18 -23.83
CA THR A 104 -8.05 5.63 -24.07
C THR A 104 -7.61 6.69 -23.06
N GLU A 105 -8.48 7.64 -22.72
CA GLU A 105 -8.30 8.59 -21.62
C GLU A 105 -8.17 7.86 -20.28
N TYR A 106 -9.05 6.89 -20.00
CA TYR A 106 -8.99 6.08 -18.77
C TYR A 106 -7.67 5.31 -18.66
N MET A 107 -7.21 4.66 -19.73
CA MET A 107 -5.90 4.00 -19.79
C MET A 107 -4.71 4.98 -19.70
N ARG A 108 -4.88 6.27 -20.04
CA ARG A 108 -3.86 7.30 -19.82
C ARG A 108 -3.83 7.71 -18.34
N LEU A 109 -4.99 7.93 -17.71
CA LEU A 109 -5.11 8.23 -16.28
C LEU A 109 -4.59 7.08 -15.41
N GLN A 110 -4.91 5.82 -15.74
CA GLN A 110 -4.38 4.63 -15.05
C GLN A 110 -2.86 4.42 -15.21
N ARG A 111 -2.20 5.14 -16.12
CA ARG A 111 -0.73 5.16 -16.25
C ARG A 111 -0.07 6.25 -15.40
N HIS A 112 -0.80 7.27 -14.95
CA HIS A 112 -0.27 8.26 -14.01
C HIS A 112 -0.22 7.65 -12.61
N LYS A 113 0.97 7.29 -12.16
CA LYS A 113 1.23 6.93 -10.76
C LYS A 113 1.52 8.22 -10.01
N MET A 114 0.76 8.48 -8.93
CA MET A 114 1.06 9.59 -8.02
C MET A 114 2.52 9.53 -7.57
N GLY A 115 3.26 10.61 -7.81
CA GLY A 115 4.66 10.78 -7.44
C GLY A 115 4.86 12.00 -6.52
N VAL A 116 6.11 12.31 -6.19
CA VAL A 116 6.43 13.49 -5.37
C VAL A 116 6.09 14.79 -6.11
N ASP A 117 6.20 14.78 -7.44
CA ASP A 117 5.96 15.95 -8.30
C ASP A 117 4.49 16.37 -8.40
N ASP A 118 3.53 15.52 -8.00
CA ASP A 118 2.12 15.89 -7.88
C ASP A 118 1.84 16.79 -6.65
N PHE A 119 2.84 16.98 -5.78
CA PHE A 119 2.72 17.76 -4.55
C PHE A 119 3.60 19.01 -4.57
N GLU A 120 3.08 20.10 -4.00
CA GLU A 120 3.84 21.25 -3.52
C GLU A 120 4.32 20.94 -2.10
N LEU A 121 5.64 20.96 -1.85
CA LEU A 121 6.19 20.78 -0.51
C LEU A 121 6.23 22.12 0.23
N LEU A 122 5.57 22.18 1.38
CA LEU A 122 5.49 23.36 2.24
C LEU A 122 6.52 23.22 3.38
N THR A 123 6.14 23.53 4.62
CA THR A 123 7.04 23.48 5.78
C THR A 123 7.31 22.06 6.29
N ILE A 124 8.42 21.88 7.01
CA ILE A 124 8.71 20.66 7.78
C ILE A 124 7.96 20.77 9.11
N ILE A 125 7.15 19.75 9.43
CA ILE A 125 6.33 19.67 10.65
C ILE A 125 6.85 18.61 11.65
N GLY A 126 7.81 17.78 11.26
CA GLY A 126 8.46 16.83 12.16
C GLY A 126 9.74 16.24 11.59
N ARG A 127 10.65 15.79 12.45
CA ARG A 127 11.88 15.08 12.10
C ARG A 127 11.97 13.79 12.91
N GLY A 128 12.24 12.67 12.26
CA GLY A 128 12.33 11.35 12.89
C GLY A 128 13.61 10.61 12.50
N ALA A 129 13.86 9.47 13.13
CA ALA A 129 15.13 8.72 12.99
C ALA A 129 15.45 8.23 11.55
N PHE A 130 14.47 8.23 10.64
CA PHE A 130 14.58 7.73 9.26
C PHE A 130 14.27 8.78 8.19
N GLY A 131 13.99 10.03 8.57
CA GLY A 131 13.55 11.07 7.64
C GLY A 131 12.75 12.20 8.30
N GLU A 132 11.81 12.79 7.56
CA GLU A 132 11.06 13.97 8.00
C GLU A 132 9.60 13.95 7.53
N VAL A 133 8.75 14.65 8.26
CA VAL A 133 7.35 14.89 7.89
C VAL A 133 7.23 16.33 7.40
N ARG A 134 6.72 16.53 6.20
CA ARG A 134 6.38 17.85 5.64
C ARG A 134 4.89 18.02 5.52
N LEU A 135 4.43 19.25 5.73
CA LEU A 135 3.18 19.71 5.16
C LEU A 135 3.33 19.77 3.64
N CYS A 136 2.35 19.29 2.89
CA CYS A 136 2.32 19.43 1.43
C CYS A 136 0.91 19.75 0.93
N ARG A 137 0.82 20.24 -0.31
CA ARG A 137 -0.44 20.47 -1.02
C ARG A 137 -0.47 19.65 -2.30
N GLU A 138 -1.55 18.93 -2.57
CA GLU A 138 -1.75 18.27 -3.86
C GLU A 138 -2.05 19.32 -4.94
N LYS A 139 -1.25 19.36 -6.01
CA LYS A 139 -1.34 20.40 -7.05
C LYS A 139 -2.63 20.35 -7.87
N THR A 140 -3.25 19.19 -7.97
CA THR A 140 -4.47 18.95 -8.76
C THR A 140 -5.76 19.32 -8.04
N THR A 141 -5.80 19.23 -6.70
CA THR A 141 -7.02 19.45 -5.91
C THR A 141 -6.90 20.57 -4.87
N GLY A 142 -5.69 21.07 -4.60
CA GLY A 142 -5.42 22.08 -3.57
C GLY A 142 -5.48 21.57 -2.13
N HIS A 143 -5.79 20.29 -1.89
CA HIS A 143 -5.88 19.72 -0.54
C HIS A 143 -4.51 19.63 0.14
N VAL A 144 -4.52 19.79 1.47
CA VAL A 144 -3.33 19.82 2.32
C VAL A 144 -3.18 18.51 3.08
N TYR A 145 -1.98 17.95 3.08
CA TYR A 145 -1.64 16.64 3.64
C TYR A 145 -0.33 16.68 4.44
N ALA A 146 -0.11 15.64 5.26
CA ALA A 146 1.17 15.38 5.90
C ALA A 146 1.93 14.28 5.13
N MET A 147 3.05 14.63 4.51
CA MET A 147 3.94 13.71 3.79
C MET A 147 5.09 13.27 4.69
N LYS A 148 5.06 12.01 5.17
CA LYS A 148 6.19 11.37 5.87
C LYS A 148 7.13 10.79 4.82
N LYS A 149 8.32 11.39 4.65
CA LYS A 149 9.38 11.01 3.71
C LYS A 149 10.47 10.23 4.45
N LEU A 150 10.67 8.97 4.08
CA LEU A 150 11.54 8.00 4.75
C LEU A 150 12.67 7.54 3.82
N LYS A 151 13.93 7.58 4.26
CA LYS A 151 15.08 7.21 3.42
C LYS A 151 15.34 5.70 3.46
N LYS A 152 15.22 5.03 2.31
CA LYS A 152 15.30 3.56 2.21
C LYS A 152 16.63 3.00 2.72
N SER A 153 17.74 3.65 2.37
CA SER A 153 19.08 3.22 2.78
C SER A 153 19.30 3.25 4.29
N GLU A 154 18.66 4.18 5.00
CA GLU A 154 18.76 4.28 6.47
C GLU A 154 17.88 3.22 7.16
N MET A 155 16.72 2.91 6.58
CA MET A 155 15.86 1.80 7.04
C MET A 155 16.55 0.44 6.87
N LEU A 156 17.23 0.22 5.73
CA LEU A 156 18.08 -0.96 5.49
C LEU A 156 19.17 -1.06 6.56
N ARG A 157 19.98 0.01 6.71
CA ARG A 157 21.14 0.06 7.62
C ARG A 157 20.79 -0.25 9.08
N ARG A 158 19.55 0.03 9.49
CA ARG A 158 19.04 -0.20 10.85
C ARG A 158 18.12 -1.44 10.98
N GLY A 159 17.91 -2.21 9.91
CA GLY A 159 17.03 -3.39 9.92
C GLY A 159 15.53 -3.10 10.11
N GLN A 160 15.07 -1.87 9.89
CA GLN A 160 13.71 -1.41 10.25
C GLN A 160 12.66 -1.63 9.14
N VAL A 161 12.99 -2.42 8.12
CA VAL A 161 12.15 -2.66 6.94
C VAL A 161 10.79 -3.27 7.32
N GLU A 162 10.74 -4.23 8.24
CA GLU A 162 9.48 -4.88 8.63
C GLU A 162 8.59 -3.97 9.49
N HIS A 163 9.15 -3.11 10.35
CA HIS A 163 8.35 -2.16 11.13
C HIS A 163 7.65 -1.14 10.22
N VAL A 164 8.32 -0.59 9.20
CA VAL A 164 7.67 0.35 8.26
C VAL A 164 6.70 -0.35 7.29
N LYS A 165 6.92 -1.64 6.99
CA LYS A 165 5.90 -2.47 6.32
C LYS A 165 4.66 -2.64 7.21
N ALA A 166 4.84 -2.87 8.51
CA ALA A 166 3.75 -3.00 9.48
C ALA A 166 3.00 -1.67 9.66
N GLU A 167 3.69 -0.53 9.81
CA GLU A 167 3.11 0.81 9.84
C GLU A 167 2.17 1.03 8.65
N ARG A 168 2.66 0.86 7.42
CA ARG A 168 1.86 1.09 6.20
C ARG A 168 0.75 0.04 6.02
N ASN A 169 0.90 -1.18 6.55
CA ASN A 169 -0.18 -2.18 6.51
C ASN A 169 -1.32 -1.78 7.47
N LEU A 170 -0.99 -1.53 8.75
CA LEU A 170 -1.92 -1.06 9.78
C LEU A 170 -2.69 0.18 9.28
N LEU A 171 -1.96 1.20 8.81
CA LEU A 171 -2.55 2.45 8.29
C LEU A 171 -3.41 2.28 7.02
N ALA A 172 -3.33 1.13 6.33
CA ALA A 172 -4.17 0.81 5.17
C ALA A 172 -5.29 -0.19 5.47
N GLU A 173 -5.26 -0.83 6.64
CA GLU A 173 -6.22 -1.83 7.11
C GLU A 173 -7.21 -1.23 8.11
N VAL A 174 -6.71 -0.38 9.03
CA VAL A 174 -7.50 0.30 10.07
C VAL A 174 -8.16 1.55 9.49
N ASP A 175 -9.49 1.61 9.52
CA ASP A 175 -10.27 2.82 9.21
C ASP A 175 -11.06 3.23 10.46
N SER A 176 -10.52 4.17 11.24
CA SER A 176 -10.98 4.51 12.59
C SER A 176 -10.84 6.01 12.86
N ALA A 177 -11.80 6.60 13.56
CA ALA A 177 -11.81 8.04 13.84
C ALA A 177 -10.65 8.49 14.76
N CYS A 178 -10.11 7.60 15.59
CA CYS A 178 -9.04 7.89 16.55
C CYS A 178 -7.63 7.54 16.02
N ILE A 179 -7.49 7.27 14.71
CA ILE A 179 -6.24 6.85 14.05
C ILE A 179 -5.97 7.79 12.86
N VAL A 180 -4.71 8.18 12.66
CA VAL A 180 -4.30 8.98 11.48
C VAL A 180 -4.56 8.23 10.18
N LYS A 181 -5.36 8.82 9.28
CA LYS A 181 -5.72 8.22 7.99
C LYS A 181 -4.60 8.41 6.95
N LEU A 182 -3.96 7.32 6.54
CA LEU A 182 -3.14 7.27 5.32
C LEU A 182 -4.05 7.35 4.09
N TYR A 183 -3.80 8.28 3.18
CA TYR A 183 -4.51 8.43 1.90
C TYR A 183 -3.92 7.52 0.81
N CYS A 184 -2.62 7.66 0.58
CA CYS A 184 -1.85 6.87 -0.38
C CYS A 184 -0.39 6.77 0.05
N SER A 185 0.39 5.96 -0.66
CA SER A 185 1.84 5.91 -0.54
C SER A 185 2.46 5.71 -1.91
N PHE A 186 3.72 6.10 -2.07
CA PHE A 186 4.52 5.89 -3.28
C PHE A 186 6.01 5.89 -2.91
N GLN A 187 6.89 5.61 -3.87
CA GLN A 187 8.34 5.61 -3.68
C GLN A 187 9.05 6.08 -4.96
N ASP A 188 10.16 6.79 -4.78
CA ASP A 188 11.17 6.97 -5.83
C ASP A 188 12.31 5.95 -5.59
N ASP A 189 13.52 6.18 -6.12
CA ASP A 189 14.64 5.27 -5.92
C ASP A 189 15.22 5.34 -4.48
N GLU A 190 15.32 6.54 -3.89
CA GLU A 190 15.94 6.80 -2.58
C GLU A 190 14.97 6.73 -1.39
N PHE A 191 13.69 7.04 -1.59
CA PHE A 191 12.72 7.34 -0.54
C PHE A 191 11.40 6.60 -0.69
N LEU A 192 10.76 6.34 0.46
CA LEU A 192 9.37 5.95 0.60
C LEU A 192 8.56 7.14 1.12
N TYR A 193 7.37 7.35 0.57
CA TYR A 193 6.48 8.47 0.92
C TYR A 193 5.13 7.93 1.39
N LEU A 194 4.68 8.41 2.55
CA LEU A 194 3.33 8.17 3.09
C LEU A 194 2.57 9.50 3.12
N ILE A 195 1.43 9.57 2.42
CA ILE A 195 0.57 10.76 2.39
C ILE A 195 -0.58 10.55 3.37
N MET A 196 -0.61 11.32 4.45
CA MET A 196 -1.51 11.17 5.59
C MET A 196 -2.39 12.41 5.74
N GLU A 197 -3.49 12.31 6.49
CA GLU A 197 -4.24 13.51 6.90
C GLU A 197 -3.35 14.48 7.68
N TYR A 198 -3.53 15.78 7.44
CA TYR A 198 -2.89 16.82 8.24
C TYR A 198 -3.78 17.20 9.42
N LEU A 199 -3.21 17.21 10.61
CA LEU A 199 -3.88 17.52 11.87
C LEU A 199 -3.37 18.86 12.40
N PRO A 200 -4.15 19.96 12.28
CA PRO A 200 -3.66 21.32 12.53
C PRO A 200 -3.61 21.71 14.01
N GLY A 201 -4.16 20.91 14.93
CA GLY A 201 -4.07 21.16 16.37
C GLY A 201 -2.68 20.88 16.96
N GLY A 202 -1.79 20.21 16.21
CA GLY A 202 -0.47 19.80 16.66
C GLY A 202 -0.50 18.54 17.52
N ASP A 203 0.55 18.32 18.29
CA ASP A 203 0.73 17.20 19.22
C ASP A 203 0.30 17.53 20.66
N MET A 204 -0.01 16.49 21.44
CA MET A 204 -0.37 16.60 22.86
C MET A 204 0.79 17.12 23.71
N MET A 205 2.05 16.86 23.32
CA MET A 205 3.21 17.40 24.04
C MET A 205 3.21 18.94 24.01
N THR A 206 2.94 19.53 22.85
CA THR A 206 2.80 20.98 22.64
C THR A 206 1.58 21.56 23.36
N LEU A 207 0.49 20.79 23.52
CA LEU A 207 -0.64 21.22 24.36
C LEU A 207 -0.26 21.24 25.85
N LEU A 208 0.40 20.18 26.34
CA LEU A 208 0.87 20.10 27.73
C LEU A 208 1.89 21.21 28.04
N MET A 209 2.87 21.46 27.15
CA MET A 209 3.82 22.57 27.30
C MET A 209 3.17 23.96 27.39
N ARG A 210 1.93 24.14 26.92
CA ARG A 210 1.19 25.42 26.97
C ARG A 210 0.24 25.53 28.16
N LYS A 211 -0.29 24.42 28.65
CA LYS A 211 -1.23 24.38 29.78
C LYS A 211 -0.58 24.02 31.11
N ASP A 212 0.63 23.46 31.09
CA ASP A 212 1.29 22.75 32.19
C ASP A 212 0.50 21.50 32.66
N THR A 213 -0.69 21.71 33.21
CA THR A 213 -1.58 20.67 33.74
C THR A 213 -2.96 20.73 33.09
N LEU A 214 -3.52 19.59 32.68
CA LEU A 214 -4.91 19.47 32.21
C LEU A 214 -5.88 19.30 33.39
N THR A 215 -7.13 19.75 33.23
CA THR A 215 -8.18 19.42 34.23
C THR A 215 -8.53 17.93 34.18
N GLU A 216 -9.15 17.39 35.24
CA GLU A 216 -9.54 15.98 35.26
C GLU A 216 -10.51 15.65 34.10
N ASP A 217 -11.44 16.54 33.76
CA ASP A 217 -12.36 16.35 32.65
C ASP A 217 -11.66 16.32 31.28
N GLU A 218 -10.67 17.20 31.07
CA GLU A 218 -9.86 17.22 29.86
C GLU A 218 -8.98 15.98 29.75
N ALA A 219 -8.35 15.57 30.86
CA ALA A 219 -7.56 14.34 30.93
C ALA A 219 -8.44 13.11 30.64
N ARG A 220 -9.63 13.03 31.25
CA ARG A 220 -10.59 11.92 31.06
C ARG A 220 -11.04 11.82 29.60
N PHE A 221 -11.28 12.94 28.93
CA PHE A 221 -11.59 13.00 27.50
C PHE A 221 -10.44 12.45 26.63
N TYR A 222 -9.22 12.96 26.78
CA TYR A 222 -8.09 12.53 25.96
C TYR A 222 -7.63 11.10 26.26
N VAL A 223 -7.66 10.67 27.52
CA VAL A 223 -7.40 9.26 27.89
C VAL A 223 -8.46 8.35 27.29
N GLY A 224 -9.74 8.74 27.33
CA GLY A 224 -10.83 8.00 26.68
C GLY A 224 -10.62 7.81 25.18
N GLN A 225 -10.23 8.87 24.45
CA GLN A 225 -9.88 8.76 23.03
C GLN A 225 -8.62 7.91 22.79
N THR A 226 -7.64 7.95 23.71
CA THR A 226 -6.42 7.12 23.64
C THR A 226 -6.75 5.63 23.81
N VAL A 227 -7.63 5.28 24.74
CA VAL A 227 -8.14 3.91 24.91
C VAL A 227 -8.86 3.43 23.64
N LEU A 228 -9.71 4.26 23.02
CA LEU A 228 -10.39 3.92 21.77
C LEU A 228 -9.41 3.73 20.59
N ALA A 229 -8.34 4.52 20.52
CA ALA A 229 -7.29 4.34 19.52
C ALA A 229 -6.53 3.00 19.71
N ILE A 230 -6.15 2.69 20.95
CA ILE A 230 -5.46 1.44 21.32
C ILE A 230 -6.35 0.22 21.06
N GLU A 231 -7.62 0.27 21.47
CA GLU A 231 -8.59 -0.79 21.22
C GLU A 231 -8.78 -1.04 19.72
N SER A 232 -8.81 0.03 18.91
CA SER A 232 -8.95 -0.04 17.46
C SER A 232 -7.78 -0.76 16.77
N ILE A 233 -6.53 -0.56 17.20
CA ILE A 233 -5.37 -1.28 16.63
C ILE A 233 -5.23 -2.70 17.20
N HIS A 234 -5.57 -2.91 18.47
CA HIS A 234 -5.57 -4.25 19.08
C HIS A 234 -6.59 -5.17 18.39
N LYS A 235 -7.78 -4.66 18.03
CA LYS A 235 -8.77 -5.38 17.19
C LYS A 235 -8.27 -5.80 15.80
N HIS A 236 -7.19 -5.19 15.31
CA HIS A 236 -6.55 -5.55 14.04
C HIS A 236 -5.25 -6.36 14.25
N ASN A 237 -5.00 -6.87 15.46
CA ASN A 237 -3.81 -7.62 15.84
C ASN A 237 -2.50 -6.83 15.66
N TYR A 238 -2.42 -5.58 16.11
CA TYR A 238 -1.16 -4.81 16.21
C TYR A 238 -1.01 -4.13 17.58
N ILE A 239 0.20 -4.14 18.17
CA ILE A 239 0.58 -3.25 19.30
C ILE A 239 1.42 -2.09 18.75
N HIS A 240 1.18 -0.87 19.25
CA HIS A 240 1.93 0.34 18.88
C HIS A 240 3.36 0.42 19.45
N ARG A 241 3.53 0.04 20.73
CA ARG A 241 4.79 0.07 21.52
C ARG A 241 5.43 1.46 21.73
N ASP A 242 4.76 2.55 21.36
CA ASP A 242 5.30 3.93 21.43
C ASP A 242 4.17 4.96 21.65
N ILE A 243 3.38 4.75 22.71
CA ILE A 243 2.33 5.70 23.11
C ILE A 243 2.97 6.79 23.98
N LYS A 244 3.05 8.00 23.45
CA LYS A 244 3.59 9.20 24.12
C LYS A 244 2.92 10.48 23.58
N PRO A 245 2.94 11.61 24.31
CA PRO A 245 2.24 12.83 23.90
C PRO A 245 2.61 13.35 22.49
N ASP A 246 3.85 13.15 22.04
CA ASP A 246 4.32 13.53 20.70
C ASP A 246 3.58 12.79 19.57
N ASN A 247 3.11 11.56 19.85
CA ASN A 247 2.43 10.67 18.90
C ASN A 247 0.89 10.80 18.97
N LEU A 248 0.35 11.61 19.89
CA LEU A 248 -1.07 11.88 20.06
C LEU A 248 -1.39 13.24 19.42
N LEU A 249 -1.91 13.24 18.19
CA LEU A 249 -2.13 14.45 17.40
C LEU A 249 -3.58 14.95 17.49
N LEU A 250 -3.79 16.25 17.41
CA LEU A 250 -5.08 16.92 17.57
C LEU A 250 -5.62 17.45 16.23
N ASP A 251 -6.87 17.12 15.91
CA ASP A 251 -7.56 17.67 14.75
C ASP A 251 -8.02 19.12 14.96
N ARG A 252 -8.60 19.73 13.92
CA ARG A 252 -9.12 21.11 13.97
C ARG A 252 -10.27 21.33 14.97
N ASN A 253 -10.88 20.25 15.45
CA ASN A 253 -12.02 20.21 16.35
C ASN A 253 -11.60 19.86 17.79
N GLY A 254 -10.30 19.61 18.04
CA GLY A 254 -9.76 19.24 19.35
C GLY A 254 -9.82 17.74 19.65
N HIS A 255 -10.21 16.89 18.70
CA HIS A 255 -10.20 15.44 18.90
C HIS A 255 -8.80 14.85 18.65
N MET A 256 -8.41 13.89 19.48
CA MET A 256 -7.13 13.20 19.40
C MET A 256 -7.16 12.03 18.42
N LYS A 257 -6.09 11.90 17.63
CA LYS A 257 -5.76 10.75 16.78
C LYS A 257 -4.34 10.25 17.01
N LEU A 258 -4.17 8.94 17.11
CA LEU A 258 -2.89 8.28 17.29
C LEU A 258 -2.10 8.18 15.97
N SER A 259 -0.79 8.45 16.06
CA SER A 259 0.14 8.62 14.95
C SER A 259 1.50 7.94 15.20
N ASP A 260 2.34 7.90 14.16
CA ASP A 260 3.67 7.27 14.11
C ASP A 260 3.73 5.80 14.57
N PHE A 261 3.17 4.93 13.74
CA PHE A 261 3.22 3.48 13.93
C PHE A 261 4.59 2.87 13.56
N GLY A 262 5.66 3.68 13.44
CA GLY A 262 7.01 3.26 13.05
C GLY A 262 7.68 2.23 13.98
N LEU A 263 7.11 1.99 15.16
CA LEU A 263 7.50 0.93 16.11
C LEU A 263 6.40 -0.13 16.31
N CYS A 264 5.33 -0.16 15.53
CA CYS A 264 4.28 -1.17 15.73
C CYS A 264 4.78 -2.59 15.42
N LYS A 265 4.13 -3.60 16.00
CA LYS A 265 4.36 -5.02 15.69
C LYS A 265 3.00 -5.72 15.54
N PRO A 266 2.80 -6.59 14.52
CA PRO A 266 1.68 -7.52 14.52
C PRO A 266 1.73 -8.46 15.73
N LEU A 267 0.54 -8.87 16.18
CA LEU A 267 0.32 -9.82 17.26
C LEU A 267 0.21 -11.23 16.69
N ASP A 268 1.27 -12.01 16.88
CA ASP A 268 1.22 -13.46 16.73
C ASP A 268 0.40 -14.02 17.90
N SER A 269 -0.88 -14.30 17.71
CA SER A 269 -1.78 -14.76 18.79
C SER A 269 -1.35 -16.08 19.44
N SER A 270 -0.51 -16.86 18.75
CA SER A 270 0.20 -18.04 19.27
C SER A 270 1.35 -17.73 20.25
N SER A 271 1.74 -16.46 20.43
CA SER A 271 2.83 -16.05 21.33
C SER A 271 2.37 -15.63 22.73
N PHE A 272 1.07 -15.62 22.98
CA PHE A 272 0.51 -15.46 24.32
C PHE A 272 0.27 -16.83 24.97
N PRO A 273 0.73 -17.07 26.21
CA PRO A 273 0.22 -18.16 27.03
C PRO A 273 -1.30 -18.04 27.17
N ASN A 274 -2.00 -19.18 27.12
CA ASN A 274 -3.45 -19.20 27.11
C ASN A 274 -4.00 -18.77 28.48
N LEU A 275 -4.41 -17.51 28.63
CA LEU A 275 -5.08 -16.98 29.83
C LEU A 275 -6.56 -17.39 29.84
N SER A 276 -6.79 -18.69 29.89
CA SER A 276 -8.12 -19.28 29.87
C SER A 276 -8.74 -19.31 31.27
N GLU A 277 -9.66 -18.38 31.49
CA GLU A 277 -10.85 -18.53 32.37
C GLU A 277 -10.60 -18.53 33.90
N PRO A 278 -11.63 -18.33 34.78
CA PRO A 278 -13.02 -18.79 34.63
C PRO A 278 -14.17 -17.75 34.75
N GLU A 279 -15.30 -18.17 34.17
CA GLU A 279 -16.69 -18.03 34.64
C GLU A 279 -17.19 -16.70 35.24
N TYR A 280 -18.06 -16.02 34.49
CA TYR A 280 -19.41 -15.69 34.98
C TYR A 280 -20.45 -15.87 33.86
N ALA A 281 -21.46 -16.68 34.13
CA ALA A 281 -22.54 -17.02 33.18
C ALA A 281 -23.89 -16.40 33.59
N VAL A 282 -24.92 -16.67 32.77
CA VAL A 282 -26.36 -16.39 32.98
C VAL A 282 -26.85 -14.99 32.59
N GLY A 283 -27.61 -14.94 31.48
CA GLY A 283 -28.48 -13.83 31.07
C GLY A 283 -29.17 -14.20 29.75
N ARG A 284 -30.46 -14.53 29.77
CA ARG A 284 -31.18 -15.09 28.60
C ARG A 284 -31.91 -14.05 27.76
N ASN A 285 -32.05 -14.37 26.47
CA ASN A 285 -32.82 -13.67 25.44
C ASN A 285 -34.28 -13.33 25.82
N VAL A 286 -34.86 -12.32 25.15
CA VAL A 286 -36.08 -12.49 24.30
C VAL A 286 -36.19 -11.31 23.30
N THR A 287 -36.97 -11.48 22.23
CA THR A 287 -37.07 -10.63 21.04
C THR A 287 -38.14 -9.52 21.13
N PRO A 288 -38.21 -8.64 20.12
CA PRO A 288 -39.49 -8.39 19.44
C PRO A 288 -39.42 -8.61 17.91
N THR A 289 -40.56 -8.54 17.22
CA THR A 289 -40.74 -9.07 15.85
C THR A 289 -41.53 -8.14 14.90
N SER A 290 -41.25 -8.23 13.59
CA SER A 290 -42.09 -7.77 12.45
C SER A 290 -42.37 -6.25 12.37
N ASN A 291 -42.80 -5.60 11.28
CA ASN A 291 -42.83 -5.76 9.81
C ASN A 291 -43.60 -4.52 9.31
N SER A 292 -43.26 -3.92 8.17
CA SER A 292 -44.21 -3.43 7.14
C SER A 292 -43.53 -2.61 6.02
N ASP A 293 -44.12 -2.65 4.83
CA ASP A 293 -43.59 -2.07 3.58
C ASP A 293 -43.93 -0.58 3.37
N LYS A 294 -43.13 0.11 2.51
CA LYS A 294 -43.63 0.69 1.23
C LYS A 294 -42.55 1.32 0.31
N ARG A 295 -42.26 0.60 -0.77
CA ARG A 295 -42.22 1.04 -2.20
C ARG A 295 -41.71 2.43 -2.64
N PHE A 296 -40.72 2.38 -3.54
CA PHE A 296 -40.48 3.20 -4.75
C PHE A 296 -40.21 4.74 -4.68
N SER A 297 -38.96 5.11 -4.99
CA SER A 297 -38.63 6.12 -6.01
C SER A 297 -37.17 5.92 -6.47
N SER A 298 -36.86 6.12 -7.77
CA SER A 298 -35.54 5.81 -8.34
C SER A 298 -35.03 6.89 -9.31
N PRO A 299 -33.84 7.48 -9.08
CA PRO A 299 -33.08 8.24 -10.06
C PRO A 299 -31.89 7.44 -10.65
N ALA A 300 -31.38 7.88 -11.80
CA ALA A 300 -30.27 7.25 -12.52
C ALA A 300 -28.94 7.22 -11.73
N PRO A 301 -28.05 6.24 -11.97
CA PRO A 301 -26.90 5.96 -11.10
C PRO A 301 -25.79 7.02 -11.17
N ARG A 302 -25.82 7.97 -10.23
CA ARG A 302 -24.62 8.72 -9.80
C ARG A 302 -23.83 7.84 -8.82
N ARG A 303 -22.55 7.59 -9.11
CA ARG A 303 -21.67 6.78 -8.25
C ARG A 303 -21.69 7.26 -6.80
N THR A 304 -22.16 6.42 -5.89
CA THR A 304 -22.38 6.83 -4.50
C THR A 304 -21.06 7.11 -3.77
N GLN A 305 -21.08 7.89 -2.68
CA GLN A 305 -19.89 8.04 -1.84
C GLN A 305 -19.39 6.69 -1.29
N GLN A 306 -20.29 5.73 -1.04
CA GLN A 306 -19.91 4.37 -0.65
C GLN A 306 -19.20 3.61 -1.77
N GLU A 307 -19.68 3.66 -3.02
CA GLU A 307 -18.97 3.07 -4.16
C GLU A 307 -17.59 3.70 -4.38
N GLN A 308 -17.49 5.02 -4.20
CA GLN A 308 -16.22 5.73 -4.26
C GLN A 308 -15.28 5.29 -3.11
N LEU A 309 -15.77 5.21 -1.86
CA LEU A 309 -15.02 4.70 -0.71
C LEU A 309 -14.56 3.25 -0.90
N LEU A 310 -15.43 2.36 -1.41
CA LEU A 310 -15.11 0.97 -1.71
C LEU A 310 -14.08 0.85 -2.85
N HIS A 311 -14.19 1.68 -3.89
CA HIS A 311 -13.19 1.79 -4.95
C HIS A 311 -11.84 2.28 -4.40
N TRP A 312 -11.85 3.31 -3.54
CA TRP A 312 -10.65 3.81 -2.85
C TRP A 312 -10.03 2.75 -1.93
N GLN A 313 -10.80 2.02 -1.11
CA GLN A 313 -10.30 0.95 -0.25
C GLN A 313 -9.73 -0.22 -1.06
N LYS A 314 -10.38 -0.61 -2.17
CA LYS A 314 -9.93 -1.67 -3.08
C LYS A 314 -8.64 -1.28 -3.82
N ASN A 315 -8.54 -0.01 -4.23
CA ASN A 315 -7.33 0.54 -4.85
C ASN A 315 -6.20 0.70 -3.83
N ARG A 316 -6.47 1.15 -2.59
CA ARG A 316 -5.49 1.16 -1.47
C ARG A 316 -4.88 -0.21 -1.25
N ARG A 317 -5.70 -1.26 -1.06
CA ARG A 317 -5.20 -2.65 -0.87
C ARG A 317 -4.40 -3.16 -2.07
N THR A 318 -4.70 -2.69 -3.29
CA THR A 318 -3.97 -3.04 -4.51
C THR A 318 -2.63 -2.28 -4.62
N LEU A 319 -2.64 -0.97 -4.34
CA LEU A 319 -1.45 -0.12 -4.29
C LEU A 319 -0.48 -0.60 -3.22
N VAL A 320 -0.96 -0.90 -2.00
CA VAL A 320 -0.14 -1.46 -0.91
C VAL A 320 0.56 -2.75 -1.33
N ARG A 321 -0.11 -3.64 -2.07
CA ARG A 321 0.49 -4.88 -2.61
C ARG A 321 1.52 -4.62 -3.71
N GLN A 322 1.25 -3.70 -4.63
CA GLN A 322 2.23 -3.30 -5.66
C GLN A 322 3.46 -2.61 -5.05
N ILE A 323 3.25 -1.74 -4.05
CA ILE A 323 4.30 -1.02 -3.33
C ILE A 323 5.10 -1.99 -2.45
N LEU A 324 4.48 -2.97 -1.79
CA LEU A 324 5.19 -4.07 -1.12
C LEU A 324 6.15 -4.78 -2.07
N SER A 325 5.67 -5.19 -3.25
CA SER A 325 6.46 -5.90 -4.24
C SER A 325 7.62 -5.05 -4.77
N LEU A 326 7.36 -3.82 -5.19
CA LEU A 326 8.38 -2.89 -5.67
C LEU A 326 9.38 -2.50 -4.57
N PHE A 327 8.92 -2.34 -3.33
CA PHE A 327 9.78 -2.02 -2.19
C PHE A 327 10.73 -3.18 -1.89
N ILE A 328 10.22 -4.40 -1.78
CA ILE A 328 11.03 -5.62 -1.61
C ILE A 328 12.07 -5.75 -2.74
N LEU A 329 11.69 -5.46 -3.99
CA LEU A 329 12.62 -5.48 -5.14
C LEU A 329 13.67 -4.35 -5.08
N SER A 330 13.38 -3.21 -4.46
CA SER A 330 14.32 -2.08 -4.30
C SER A 330 15.23 -2.17 -3.06
N LEU A 331 15.07 -3.20 -2.24
CA LEU A 331 15.84 -3.48 -1.02
C LEU A 331 16.77 -4.69 -1.22
N SER A 332 17.21 -4.94 -2.45
CA SER A 332 17.62 -6.26 -2.94
C SER A 332 18.60 -6.21 -4.10
#